data_AF-A0A817N7T3-F1
#
_entry.id   AF-A0A817N7T3-F1
#
_cell.length_a   1.000
_cell.length_b   1.000
_cell.length_c   1.000
_cell.angle_alpha   90.00
_cell.angle_beta   90.00
_cell.angle_gamma   90.00
#
_symmetry.space_group_name_H-M   'P 1'
#
loop_
_entity.id
_entity.type
_entity.pdbx_description
1 polymer ?
#
loop_
_entity_poly.entity_id
_entity_poly.type
_entity_poly.pdbx_seq_one_letter_code
_entity_poly.pdbx_strand_id
1 'polypeptide(L)'
;MNKIHTLLYIPNLIGYFRVCLLVLAWYYFDDPIVFLTFYVIQALLDAVDGWTARYFNQVSKFGEFLDIVIDNIGRGILWTRIASIGIFITSIEWITFVALNHHGSDWKLKLSSSNDLIVRNALKNGFQTPFGFLIIVLGTHGLPIIMYMMKYRVIFEMSYLLLHIIHILCIIGRLFSFYCEIYVISLFVTEDLLK
;
A
#
# COMPACT_ATOMS: atom_id res chain seq x y z
N MET A 1 -11.30 -15.73 23.39
CA MET A 1 -10.88 -14.32 23.54
C MET A 1 -12.04 -13.42 23.13
N ASN A 2 -12.37 -12.42 23.94
CA ASN A 2 -13.53 -11.56 23.69
C ASN A 2 -13.28 -10.69 22.44
N LYS A 3 -14.14 -10.77 21.42
CA LYS A 3 -13.95 -10.08 20.12
C LYS A 3 -13.73 -8.57 20.27
N ILE A 4 -14.30 -7.97 21.31
CA ILE A 4 -14.17 -6.55 21.65
C ILE A 4 -12.75 -6.18 22.09
N HIS A 5 -12.04 -7.08 22.79
CA HIS A 5 -10.67 -6.79 23.23
C HIS A 5 -9.71 -6.65 22.04
N THR A 6 -9.91 -7.42 20.97
CA THR A 6 -9.10 -7.29 19.76
C THR A 6 -9.22 -5.91 19.13
N LEU A 7 -10.40 -5.29 19.13
CA LEU A 7 -10.60 -3.93 18.59
C LEU A 7 -9.82 -2.87 19.38
N LEU A 8 -9.56 -3.13 20.66
CA LEU A 8 -8.89 -2.21 21.58
C LEU A 8 -7.40 -2.52 21.77
N TYR A 9 -6.82 -3.40 20.94
CA TYR A 9 -5.38 -3.62 20.94
C TYR A 9 -4.63 -2.33 20.61
N ILE A 10 -3.49 -2.13 21.25
CA ILE A 10 -2.62 -0.97 21.07
C ILE A 10 -2.31 -0.71 19.58
N PRO A 11 -1.89 -1.71 18.76
CA PRO A 11 -1.70 -1.51 17.33
C PRO A 11 -2.97 -1.04 16.60
N ASN A 12 -4.15 -1.52 16.99
CA ASN A 12 -5.41 -1.13 16.33
C ASN A 12 -5.84 0.30 16.70
N LEU A 13 -5.55 0.73 17.93
CA LEU A 13 -5.74 2.13 18.34
C LEU A 13 -4.84 3.07 17.55
N ILE A 14 -3.59 2.67 17.28
CA ILE A 14 -2.68 3.40 16.38
C ILE A 14 -3.26 3.43 14.97
N GLY A 15 -3.82 2.32 14.47
CA GLY A 15 -4.55 2.25 13.21
C GLY A 15 -5.73 3.24 13.13
N TYR A 16 -6.51 3.39 14.20
CA TYR A 16 -7.59 4.38 14.22
C TYR A 16 -7.06 5.82 14.20
N PHE A 17 -5.97 6.07 14.91
CA PHE A 17 -5.30 7.38 14.86
C PHE A 17 -4.74 7.68 13.46
N ARG A 18 -4.18 6.67 12.78
CA ARG A 18 -3.81 6.73 11.35
C ARG A 18 -4.99 7.17 10.49
N VAL A 19 -6.17 6.58 10.64
CA VAL A 19 -7.38 7.03 9.91
C VAL A 19 -7.66 8.52 10.15
N CYS A 20 -7.56 9.01 11.39
CA CYS A 20 -7.73 10.45 11.68
C CYS A 20 -6.70 11.32 10.94
N LEU A 21 -5.42 10.91 10.92
CA LEU A 21 -4.37 11.60 10.18
C LEU A 21 -4.62 11.61 8.67
N LEU A 22 -5.13 10.51 8.11
CA LEU A 22 -5.54 10.46 6.69
C LEU A 22 -6.68 11.41 6.37
N VAL A 23 -7.68 11.52 7.26
CA VAL A 23 -8.78 12.47 7.08
C VAL A 23 -8.26 13.91 7.12
N LEU A 24 -7.34 14.22 8.03
CA LEU A 24 -6.69 15.53 8.08
C LEU A 24 -5.85 15.80 6.83
N ALA A 25 -5.07 14.81 6.36
CA ALA A 25 -4.32 14.91 5.12
C ALA A 25 -5.27 15.20 3.95
N TRP A 26 -6.35 14.42 3.80
CA TRP A 26 -7.35 14.64 2.77
C TRP A 26 -7.97 16.04 2.81
N TYR A 27 -8.33 16.53 4.00
CA TYR A 27 -8.89 17.88 4.17
C TYR A 27 -7.91 18.97 3.73
N TYR A 28 -6.62 18.83 4.08
CA TYR A 28 -5.56 19.78 3.73
C TYR A 28 -4.83 19.42 2.43
N PHE A 29 -5.45 18.66 1.52
CA PHE A 29 -4.77 18.17 0.31
C PHE A 29 -4.16 19.29 -0.56
N ASP A 30 -4.77 20.47 -0.59
CA ASP A 30 -4.30 21.60 -1.40
C ASP A 30 -3.22 22.45 -0.70
N ASP A 31 -2.93 22.19 0.58
CA ASP A 31 -1.77 22.72 1.30
C ASP A 31 -0.68 21.64 1.37
N PRO A 32 0.33 21.69 0.49
CA PRO A 32 1.31 20.61 0.37
C PRO A 32 2.14 20.34 1.61
N ILE A 33 2.43 21.37 2.40
CA ILE A 33 3.25 21.21 3.61
C ILE A 33 2.43 20.49 4.68
N VAL A 34 1.19 20.93 4.88
CA VAL A 34 0.28 20.33 5.87
C VAL A 34 -0.13 18.92 5.45
N PHE A 35 -0.47 18.72 4.17
CA PHE A 35 -0.77 17.40 3.60
C PHE A 35 0.37 16.41 3.83
N LEU A 36 1.59 16.75 3.36
CA LEU A 36 2.74 15.85 3.45
C LEU A 36 3.09 15.56 4.91
N THR A 37 2.94 16.54 5.81
CA THR A 37 3.18 16.34 7.24
C THR A 37 2.25 15.26 7.81
N PHE A 38 0.94 15.40 7.62
CA PHE A 38 -0.01 14.40 8.12
C PHE A 38 0.16 13.05 7.43
N TYR A 39 0.37 13.04 6.11
CA TYR A 39 0.53 11.82 5.31
C TYR A 39 1.81 11.05 5.70
N VAL A 40 2.93 11.74 5.95
CA VAL A 40 4.18 11.10 6.37
C VAL A 40 4.08 10.58 7.80
N ILE A 41 3.49 11.34 8.74
CA ILE A 41 3.28 10.87 10.11
C ILE A 41 2.41 9.60 10.11
N GLN A 42 1.31 9.62 9.36
CA GLN A 42 0.45 8.47 9.08
C GLN A 42 1.26 7.24 8.61
N ALA A 43 2.13 7.41 7.62
CA ALA A 43 2.91 6.33 7.04
C ALA A 43 4.01 5.82 7.98
N LEU A 44 4.56 6.68 8.85
CA LEU A 44 5.54 6.26 9.86
C LEU A 44 4.88 5.44 10.97
N LEU A 45 3.63 5.76 11.33
CA LEU A 45 2.90 5.04 12.37
C LEU A 45 2.51 3.61 11.96
N ASP A 46 2.45 3.31 10.66
CA ASP A 46 2.33 1.95 10.12
C ASP A 46 3.43 1.01 10.67
N ALA A 47 4.69 1.45 10.60
CA ALA A 47 5.79 0.67 11.15
C ALA A 47 5.66 0.49 12.68
N VAL A 48 5.09 1.48 13.38
CA VAL A 48 4.90 1.49 14.82
C VAL A 48 3.79 0.52 15.24
N ASP A 49 2.66 0.44 14.52
CA ASP A 49 1.62 -0.53 14.84
C ASP A 49 2.11 -1.97 14.66
N GLY A 50 2.83 -2.27 13.58
CA GLY A 50 3.41 -3.60 13.36
C GLY A 50 4.43 -3.96 14.44
N TRP A 51 5.25 -3.00 14.86
CA TRP A 51 6.21 -3.19 15.95
C TRP A 51 5.50 -3.43 17.29
N THR A 52 4.53 -2.59 17.66
CA THR A 52 3.76 -2.74 18.91
C THR A 52 2.96 -4.04 18.95
N ALA A 53 2.39 -4.48 17.83
CA ALA A 53 1.69 -5.75 17.73
C ALA A 53 2.60 -6.94 18.11
N ARG A 54 3.86 -6.94 17.64
CA ARG A 54 4.84 -7.97 17.99
C ARG A 54 5.32 -7.84 19.42
N TYR A 55 5.61 -6.61 19.87
CA TYR A 55 6.11 -6.35 21.21
C TYR A 55 5.11 -6.74 22.31
N PHE A 56 3.84 -6.40 22.14
CA PHE A 56 2.77 -6.73 23.10
C PHE A 56 2.11 -8.09 22.85
N ASN A 57 2.58 -8.87 21.87
CA ASN A 57 1.96 -10.13 21.44
C ASN A 57 0.45 -9.97 21.11
N GLN A 58 0.11 -8.86 20.46
CA GLN A 58 -1.25 -8.45 20.06
C GLN A 58 -1.48 -8.59 18.54
N VAL A 59 -0.75 -9.49 17.88
CA VAL A 59 -0.92 -9.78 16.45
C VAL A 59 -2.32 -10.37 16.21
N SER A 60 -3.08 -9.81 15.26
CA SER A 60 -4.44 -10.25 14.95
C SER A 60 -4.76 -10.11 13.46
N LYS A 61 -5.62 -11.00 12.94
CA LYS A 61 -6.13 -10.91 11.55
C LYS A 61 -6.87 -9.61 11.27
N PHE A 62 -7.57 -9.07 12.29
CA PHE A 62 -8.24 -7.79 12.16
C PHE A 62 -7.25 -6.64 12.00
N GLY A 63 -6.14 -6.65 12.76
CA GLY A 63 -5.09 -5.65 12.63
C GLY A 63 -4.44 -5.68 11.25
N GLU A 64 -4.08 -6.87 10.75
CA GLU A 64 -3.55 -7.04 9.38
C GLU A 64 -4.54 -6.55 8.32
N PHE A 65 -5.83 -6.84 8.47
CA PHE A 65 -6.88 -6.35 7.57
C PHE A 65 -7.01 -4.81 7.62
N LEU A 66 -7.06 -4.24 8.82
CA LEU A 66 -7.21 -2.80 9.03
C LEU A 66 -6.05 -2.02 8.41
N ASP A 67 -4.84 -2.54 8.57
CA ASP A 67 -3.62 -1.98 8.03
C ASP A 67 -3.67 -1.81 6.50
N ILE A 68 -3.98 -2.90 5.78
CA ILE A 68 -4.09 -2.90 4.32
C ILE A 68 -5.21 -1.95 3.85
N VAL A 69 -6.33 -1.88 4.58
CA VAL A 69 -7.44 -0.97 4.29
C VAL A 69 -7.00 0.49 4.41
N ILE A 70 -6.30 0.85 5.49
CA ILE A 70 -5.81 2.21 5.72
C ILE A 70 -4.85 2.63 4.59
N ASP A 71 -3.95 1.73 4.21
CA ASP A 71 -2.99 1.95 3.13
C ASP A 71 -3.66 2.14 1.75
N ASN A 72 -4.67 1.32 1.44
CA ASN A 72 -5.47 1.47 0.23
C ASN A 72 -6.22 2.81 0.20
N ILE A 73 -6.78 3.26 1.34
CA ILE A 73 -7.45 4.55 1.45
C ILE A 73 -6.47 5.70 1.21
N GLY A 74 -5.29 5.65 1.86
CA GLY A 74 -4.26 6.68 1.72
C GLY A 74 -3.80 6.85 0.27
N ARG A 75 -3.51 5.75 -0.43
CA ARG A 75 -3.16 5.79 -1.85
C ARG A 75 -4.34 6.22 -2.73
N GLY A 76 -5.55 5.79 -2.40
CA GLY A 76 -6.77 6.20 -3.10
C GLY A 76 -7.00 7.71 -3.09
N ILE A 77 -6.76 8.36 -1.95
CA ILE A 77 -6.82 9.83 -1.82
C ILE A 77 -5.85 10.51 -2.79
N LEU A 78 -4.60 10.04 -2.85
CA LEU A 78 -3.61 10.60 -3.78
C LEU A 78 -4.01 10.36 -5.23
N TRP A 79 -4.30 9.11 -5.61
CA TRP A 79 -4.60 8.75 -6.99
C TRP A 79 -5.77 9.54 -7.56
N THR A 80 -6.89 9.57 -6.83
CA THR A 80 -8.14 10.21 -7.28
C THR A 80 -8.02 11.73 -7.44
N ARG A 81 -7.09 12.38 -6.71
CA ARG A 81 -6.90 13.83 -6.75
C ARG A 81 -5.78 14.28 -7.71
N ILE A 82 -4.91 13.37 -8.14
CA ILE A 82 -3.73 13.68 -8.96
C ILE A 82 -3.92 13.26 -10.41
N ALA A 83 -4.54 12.11 -10.66
CA ALA A 83 -4.67 11.54 -12.00
C ALA A 83 -6.13 11.22 -12.33
N SER A 84 -6.57 11.54 -13.55
CA SER A 84 -7.91 11.18 -14.03
C SER A 84 -8.14 9.66 -14.04
N ILE A 85 -7.10 8.89 -14.37
CA ILE A 85 -7.12 7.41 -14.30
C ILE A 85 -6.98 6.88 -12.87
N GLY A 86 -6.79 7.74 -11.87
CA GLY A 86 -6.55 7.35 -10.49
C GLY A 86 -7.65 6.48 -9.90
N ILE A 87 -8.92 6.75 -10.23
CA ILE A 87 -10.04 5.92 -9.76
C ILE A 87 -9.94 4.48 -10.27
N PHE A 88 -9.48 4.28 -11.51
CA PHE A 88 -9.28 2.97 -12.10
C PHE A 88 -8.15 2.22 -11.38
N ILE A 89 -7.03 2.91 -11.15
CA ILE A 89 -5.89 2.36 -10.40
C ILE A 89 -6.33 1.92 -9.00
N THR A 90 -7.02 2.79 -8.25
CA THR A 90 -7.54 2.48 -6.91
C THR A 90 -8.53 1.32 -6.95
N SER A 91 -9.38 1.22 -7.98
CA SER A 91 -10.32 0.12 -8.13
C SER A 91 -9.60 -1.23 -8.27
N ILE A 92 -8.52 -1.28 -9.04
CA ILE A 92 -7.70 -2.50 -9.17
C ILE A 92 -7.07 -2.86 -7.83
N GLU A 93 -6.49 -1.91 -7.11
CA GLU A 93 -5.90 -2.17 -5.78
C GLU A 93 -6.92 -2.76 -4.79
N TRP A 94 -8.17 -2.29 -4.82
CA TRP A 94 -9.26 -2.85 -4.01
C TRP A 94 -9.67 -4.25 -4.44
N ILE A 95 -9.77 -4.52 -5.75
CA ILE A 95 -10.10 -5.86 -6.26
C ILE A 95 -8.98 -6.85 -5.89
N THR A 96 -7.72 -6.45 -6.05
CA THR A 96 -6.56 -7.27 -5.64
C THR A 96 -6.59 -7.54 -4.14
N PHE A 97 -6.91 -6.55 -3.30
CA PHE A 97 -7.07 -6.77 -1.87
C PHE A 97 -8.13 -7.81 -1.54
N VAL A 98 -9.32 -7.72 -2.16
CA VAL A 98 -10.40 -8.70 -1.96
C VAL A 98 -9.98 -10.10 -2.40
N ALA A 99 -9.33 -10.22 -3.56
CA ALA A 99 -8.80 -11.48 -4.07
C ALA A 99 -7.76 -12.09 -3.12
N LEU A 100 -6.81 -11.29 -2.62
CA LEU A 100 -5.80 -11.75 -1.65
C LEU A 100 -6.44 -12.24 -0.35
N ASN A 101 -7.42 -11.50 0.18
CA ASN A 101 -8.06 -11.84 1.43
C ASN A 101 -8.87 -13.15 1.33
N HIS A 102 -9.38 -13.50 0.14
CA HIS A 102 -10.02 -14.80 -0.11
C HIS A 102 -9.04 -15.98 0.07
N HIS A 103 -7.77 -15.84 -0.31
CA HIS A 103 -6.77 -16.91 -0.18
C HIS A 103 -6.29 -17.15 1.26
N GLY A 104 -6.69 -16.30 2.21
CA GLY A 104 -6.33 -16.39 3.63
C GLY A 104 -4.89 -15.94 3.95
N SER A 105 -4.46 -16.10 5.20
CA SER A 105 -3.15 -15.61 5.70
C SER A 105 -1.93 -16.20 4.98
N ASP A 106 -2.10 -17.31 4.27
CA ASP A 106 -1.02 -18.02 3.57
C ASP A 106 -0.84 -17.55 2.12
N TRP A 107 -1.56 -16.50 1.70
CA TRP A 107 -1.49 -15.97 0.33
C TRP A 107 -0.05 -15.64 -0.10
N LYS A 108 0.76 -15.07 0.81
CA LYS A 108 2.17 -14.75 0.55
C LYS A 108 2.98 -16.00 0.21
N LEU A 109 2.76 -17.09 0.95
CA LEU A 109 3.45 -18.35 0.72
C LEU A 109 3.02 -18.96 -0.62
N LYS A 110 1.70 -19.03 -0.88
CA LYS A 110 1.15 -19.57 -2.13
C LYS A 110 1.67 -18.83 -3.35
N LEU A 111 1.64 -17.49 -3.34
CA LEU A 111 2.14 -16.72 -4.46
C LEU A 111 3.67 -16.74 -4.56
N SER A 112 4.41 -16.86 -3.45
CA SER A 112 5.86 -17.05 -3.51
C SER A 112 6.27 -18.40 -4.13
N SER A 113 5.34 -19.38 -4.18
CA SER A 113 5.51 -20.66 -4.87
C SER A 113 4.92 -20.68 -6.28
N SER A 114 4.47 -19.54 -6.82
CA SER A 114 3.86 -19.50 -8.16
C SER A 114 4.84 -19.88 -9.27
N ASN A 115 4.30 -20.43 -10.37
CA ASN A 115 5.09 -20.73 -11.57
C ASN A 115 5.57 -19.45 -12.29
N ASP A 116 4.91 -18.31 -12.07
CA ASP A 116 5.31 -17.04 -12.65
C ASP A 116 6.58 -16.48 -11.99
N LEU A 117 7.62 -16.25 -12.81
CA LEU A 117 8.93 -15.77 -12.36
C LEU A 117 8.88 -14.33 -11.81
N ILE A 118 8.08 -13.46 -12.41
CA ILE A 118 7.99 -12.05 -12.02
C ILE A 118 7.32 -11.98 -10.64
N VAL A 119 6.16 -12.63 -10.50
CA VAL A 119 5.38 -12.67 -9.25
C VAL A 119 6.18 -13.34 -8.13
N ARG A 120 6.84 -14.46 -8.44
CA ARG A 120 7.69 -15.16 -7.48
C ARG A 120 8.85 -14.29 -6.99
N ASN A 121 9.57 -13.63 -7.90
CA ASN A 121 10.72 -12.80 -7.52
C ASN A 121 10.31 -11.52 -6.80
N ALA A 122 9.16 -10.96 -7.17
CA ALA A 122 8.51 -9.83 -6.51
C ALA A 122 8.17 -10.14 -5.04
N LEU A 123 7.58 -11.30 -4.78
CA LEU A 123 7.06 -11.68 -3.46
C LEU A 123 8.08 -12.41 -2.60
N LYS A 124 9.24 -12.78 -3.15
CA LYS A 124 10.31 -13.47 -2.44
C LYS A 124 10.70 -12.70 -1.17
N ASN A 125 10.79 -13.43 -0.05
CA ASN A 125 11.06 -12.88 1.29
C ASN A 125 10.07 -11.78 1.71
N GLY A 126 8.83 -11.79 1.22
CA GLY A 126 7.83 -10.77 1.57
C GLY A 126 8.23 -9.38 1.08
N PHE A 127 8.58 -9.26 -0.21
CA PHE A 127 9.02 -8.03 -0.88
C PHE A 127 10.42 -7.50 -0.50
N GLN A 128 11.18 -8.21 0.34
CA GLN A 128 12.50 -7.76 0.81
C GLN A 128 13.63 -7.94 -0.22
N THR A 129 13.34 -8.39 -1.43
CA THR A 129 14.34 -8.38 -2.51
C THR A 129 14.52 -6.95 -3.06
N PRO A 130 15.71 -6.58 -3.57
CA PRO A 130 15.88 -5.30 -4.24
C PRO A 130 14.84 -5.07 -5.35
N PHE A 131 14.48 -6.15 -6.07
CA PHE A 131 13.41 -6.11 -7.06
C PHE A 131 12.05 -5.82 -6.43
N GLY A 132 11.62 -6.58 -5.42
CA GLY A 132 10.31 -6.40 -4.75
C GLY A 132 10.18 -5.03 -4.09
N PHE A 133 11.20 -4.58 -3.36
CA PHE A 133 11.18 -3.29 -2.68
C PHE A 133 11.27 -2.11 -3.66
N LEU A 134 12.25 -2.13 -4.58
CA LEU A 134 12.50 -0.99 -5.47
C LEU A 134 11.42 -0.84 -6.54
N ILE A 135 10.79 -1.93 -6.97
CA ILE A 135 9.84 -1.90 -8.08
C ILE A 135 8.41 -1.85 -7.55
N ILE A 136 8.04 -2.70 -6.59
CA ILE A 136 6.64 -2.77 -6.15
C ILE A 136 6.34 -1.78 -5.04
N VAL A 137 7.16 -1.73 -3.98
CA VAL A 137 6.87 -0.83 -2.86
C VAL A 137 7.02 0.64 -3.30
N LEU A 138 8.13 1.00 -3.94
CA LEU A 138 8.32 2.36 -4.44
C LEU A 138 7.40 2.70 -5.63
N GLY A 139 7.03 1.73 -6.45
CA GLY A 139 6.08 1.95 -7.55
C GLY A 139 4.66 2.21 -7.06
N THR A 140 4.17 1.40 -6.13
CA THR A 140 2.81 1.50 -5.60
C THR A 140 2.65 2.64 -4.62
N HIS A 141 3.58 2.80 -3.67
CA HIS A 141 3.49 3.85 -2.64
C HIS A 141 4.18 5.15 -3.07
N GLY A 142 5.32 5.07 -3.75
CA GLY A 142 6.15 6.24 -4.08
C GLY A 142 5.62 7.04 -5.27
N LEU A 143 5.12 6.39 -6.32
CA LEU A 143 4.61 7.08 -7.52
C LEU A 143 3.56 8.16 -7.21
N PRO A 144 2.46 7.88 -6.49
CA PRO A 144 1.44 8.89 -6.23
C PRO A 144 1.99 10.07 -5.40
N ILE A 145 2.94 9.83 -4.49
CA ILE A 145 3.60 10.89 -3.70
C ILE A 145 4.49 11.76 -4.60
N ILE A 146 5.29 11.16 -5.48
CA ILE A 146 6.14 11.90 -6.41
C ILE A 146 5.30 12.75 -7.36
N MET A 147 4.21 12.19 -7.89
CA MET A 147 3.28 12.95 -8.73
C MET A 147 2.64 14.11 -7.96
N TYR A 148 2.32 13.93 -6.67
CA TYR A 148 1.86 15.00 -5.80
C TYR A 148 2.89 16.12 -5.66
N MET A 149 4.13 15.76 -5.33
CA MET A 149 5.24 16.71 -5.17
C MET A 149 5.50 17.49 -6.46
N MET A 150 5.45 16.83 -7.62
CA MET A 150 5.56 17.46 -8.93
C MET A 150 4.40 18.44 -9.20
N LYS A 151 3.15 18.06 -8.88
CA LYS A 151 1.95 18.89 -9.09
C LYS A 151 2.02 20.20 -8.31
N TYR A 152 2.42 20.15 -7.02
CA TYR A 152 2.50 21.32 -6.15
C TYR A 152 3.90 21.96 -6.12
N ARG A 153 4.83 21.50 -6.98
CA ARG A 153 6.21 21.99 -7.07
C ARG A 153 6.95 21.98 -5.73
N VAL A 154 6.67 20.97 -4.91
CA VAL A 154 7.37 20.73 -3.64
C VAL A 154 8.69 20.05 -3.95
N ILE A 155 9.78 20.81 -3.94
CA ILE A 155 11.11 20.33 -4.25
C ILE A 155 11.96 20.50 -3.00
N PHE A 156 12.17 19.39 -2.26
CA PHE A 156 13.11 19.34 -1.15
C PHE A 156 14.53 19.19 -1.71
N GLU A 157 15.18 20.30 -2.07
CA GLU A 157 16.59 20.39 -2.50
C GLU A 157 17.04 19.49 -3.67
N MET A 158 16.18 18.60 -4.18
CA MET A 158 16.47 17.65 -5.23
C MET A 158 16.51 18.35 -6.59
N SER A 159 17.47 17.98 -7.43
CA SER A 159 17.49 18.47 -8.81
C SER A 159 16.27 17.96 -9.59
N TYR A 160 15.75 18.78 -10.51
CA TYR A 160 14.63 18.38 -11.39
C TYR A 160 14.94 17.11 -12.18
N LEU A 161 16.20 16.92 -12.60
CA LEU A 161 16.66 15.73 -13.31
C LEU A 161 16.49 14.47 -12.45
N LEU A 162 16.93 14.54 -11.19
CA LEU A 162 16.83 13.41 -10.26
C LEU A 162 15.36 13.08 -9.98
N LEU A 163 14.50 14.07 -9.80
CA LEU A 163 13.07 13.86 -9.62
C LEU A 163 12.42 13.15 -10.81
N HIS A 164 12.80 13.50 -12.05
CA HIS A 164 12.30 12.84 -13.25
C HIS A 164 12.79 11.38 -13.37
N ILE A 165 14.05 11.11 -13.00
CA ILE A 165 14.59 9.75 -12.97
C ILE A 165 13.79 8.88 -11.98
N ILE A 166 13.57 9.39 -10.76
CA ILE A 166 12.79 8.67 -9.74
C ILE A 166 11.34 8.47 -10.22
N HIS A 167 10.73 9.48 -10.82
CA HIS A 167 9.38 9.38 -11.38
C HIS A 167 9.28 8.26 -12.44
N ILE A 168 10.22 8.18 -13.39
CA ILE A 168 10.26 7.11 -14.41
C ILE A 168 10.43 5.73 -13.76
N LEU A 169 11.32 5.60 -12.77
CA LEU A 169 11.50 4.35 -12.03
C LEU A 169 10.22 3.92 -11.32
N CYS A 170 9.50 4.86 -10.70
CA CYS A 170 8.23 4.61 -10.05
C CYS A 170 7.11 4.22 -11.05
N ILE A 171 7.09 4.78 -12.26
CA ILE A 171 6.17 4.36 -13.33
C ILE A 171 6.43 2.91 -13.72
N ILE A 172 7.70 2.55 -13.96
CA ILE A 172 8.09 1.16 -14.26
C ILE A 172 7.64 0.24 -13.11
N GLY A 173 7.89 0.67 -11.88
CA GLY A 173 7.43 0.01 -10.66
C GLY A 173 5.93 -0.26 -10.61
N ARG A 174 5.13 0.76 -10.95
CA ARG A 174 3.67 0.64 -10.97
C ARG A 174 3.18 -0.32 -12.05
N LEU A 175 3.83 -0.36 -13.22
CA LEU A 175 3.49 -1.30 -14.30
C LEU A 175 3.74 -2.76 -13.88
N PHE A 176 4.85 -3.04 -13.20
CA PHE A 176 5.09 -4.37 -12.62
C PHE A 176 4.10 -4.72 -11.51
N SER A 177 3.74 -3.74 -10.67
CA SER A 177 2.73 -3.93 -9.63
C SER A 177 1.37 -4.24 -10.24
N PHE A 178 1.01 -3.56 -11.33
CA PHE A 178 -0.21 -3.81 -12.10
C PHE A 178 -0.23 -5.22 -12.69
N TYR A 179 0.90 -5.69 -13.24
CA TYR A 179 1.01 -7.06 -13.70
C TYR A 179 0.74 -8.07 -12.56
N CYS A 180 1.32 -7.85 -11.38
CA CYS A 180 1.11 -8.71 -10.21
C CYS A 180 -0.35 -8.68 -9.73
N GLU A 181 -0.99 -7.50 -9.72
CA GLU A 181 -2.40 -7.31 -9.39
C GLU A 181 -3.32 -8.12 -10.33
N ILE A 182 -3.09 -8.03 -11.64
CA ILE A 182 -3.83 -8.80 -12.64
C ILE A 182 -3.60 -10.30 -12.47
N TYR A 183 -2.36 -10.73 -12.18
CA TYR A 183 -2.05 -12.14 -11.92
C TYR A 183 -2.84 -12.67 -10.71
N VAL A 184 -2.85 -11.94 -9.59
CA VAL A 184 -3.63 -12.28 -8.39
C VAL A 184 -5.12 -12.42 -8.72
N ILE A 185 -5.67 -11.47 -9.46
CA ILE A 185 -7.09 -11.47 -9.83
C ILE A 185 -7.41 -12.67 -10.73
N SER A 186 -6.53 -12.99 -11.68
CA SER A 186 -6.71 -14.15 -12.56
C SER A 186 -6.69 -15.49 -11.80
N LEU A 187 -5.84 -15.61 -10.78
CA LEU A 187 -5.80 -16.76 -9.88
C LEU A 187 -7.13 -16.94 -9.15
N PHE A 188 -7.65 -15.85 -8.57
CA PHE A 188 -8.95 -15.86 -7.89
C PHE A 188 -10.09 -16.33 -8.82
N VAL A 189 -10.16 -15.79 -10.04
CA VAL A 189 -11.18 -16.18 -11.03
C VAL A 189 -11.04 -17.66 -11.45
N THR A 190 -9.82 -18.14 -11.64
CA THR A 190 -9.57 -19.53 -12.09
C THR A 190 -9.93 -20.53 -11.01
N GLU A 191 -9.63 -20.24 -9.74
CA GLU A 191 -10.01 -21.09 -8.61
C GLU A 191 -11.53 -21.20 -8.45
N ASP A 192 -12.27 -20.11 -8.71
CA ASP A 192 -13.74 -20.13 -8.64
C ASP A 192 -14.40 -20.91 -9.80
N LEU A 193 -13.78 -20.93 -10.98
CA LEU A 193 -14.27 -21.71 -12.13
C LEU A 193 -14.05 -23.23 -11.98
N LEU A 194 -13.19 -23.65 -11.05
CA LEU A 194 -12.85 -25.06 -10.80
C LEU A 194 -13.66 -25.67 -9.64
N LYS A 195 -14.55 -24.90 -8.99
CA LYS A 195 -15.51 -25.37 -7.99
C LYS A 195 -16.82 -25.79 -8.65
#